data_AF-A0A397FZB9-F1
#
_entry.id   AF-A0A397FZB9-F1
#
_cell.length_a   1.000
_cell.length_b   1.000
_cell.length_c   1.000
_cell.angle_alpha   90.00
_cell.angle_beta   90.00
_cell.angle_gamma   90.00
#
_symmetry.space_group_name_H-M   'P 1'
#
loop_
_entity.id
_entity.type
_entity.pdbx_description
1 polymer ?
#
loop_
_entity_poly.entity_id
_entity_poly.type
_entity_poly.pdbx_seq_one_letter_code
_entity_poly.pdbx_strand_id
1 'polypeptide(L)'
;MMMKCANEIYVPAQETIVRKWQSATIILDELRNYEETVIETFGFGLQLLSDTGHSDVRKTILTTLHLNTVIITLRPFIILRGKLRRKQSENANENSNPFPRWLDGACEFALQATRQLVHYLYVAITENYTVKAMLFNHVFLENCCAVLIYEILHDRTKASDHLPCVYQALHSLLQMRDAKPIQHLICILQKLLHEVHPSESDQLTYRQEGGRSRHLHETLHT
;
A
#
# COMPACT_ATOMS: atom_id res chain seq x y z
N MET A 1 -16.05 -5.41 -9.66
CA MET A 1 -15.91 -4.21 -8.80
C MET A 1 -14.82 -3.25 -9.26
N MET A 2 -13.57 -3.66 -9.50
CA MET A 2 -12.50 -2.73 -9.95
C MET A 2 -12.82 -1.94 -11.24
N MET A 3 -13.56 -2.54 -12.20
CA MET A 3 -14.00 -1.83 -13.41
C MET A 3 -15.09 -0.79 -13.13
N LYS A 4 -15.99 -1.04 -12.17
CA LYS A 4 -16.96 -0.04 -11.69
C LYS A 4 -16.23 1.13 -11.01
N CYS A 5 -15.20 0.84 -10.21
CA CYS A 5 -14.36 1.88 -9.60
C CYS A 5 -13.73 2.78 -10.67
N ALA A 6 -13.12 2.19 -11.70
CA ALA A 6 -12.53 2.95 -12.80
C ALA A 6 -13.57 3.85 -13.49
N ASN A 7 -14.76 3.32 -13.77
CA ASN A 7 -15.81 4.02 -14.52
C ASN A 7 -16.53 5.10 -13.71
N GLU A 8 -16.82 4.86 -12.43
CA GLU A 8 -17.63 5.78 -11.61
C GLU A 8 -16.77 6.80 -10.86
N ILE A 9 -15.53 6.43 -10.52
CA ILE A 9 -14.68 7.27 -9.67
C ILE A 9 -13.63 8.03 -10.49
N TYR A 10 -13.05 7.41 -11.53
CA TYR A 10 -11.92 7.99 -12.26
C TYR A 10 -12.26 8.57 -13.63
N VAL A 11 -13.45 8.29 -14.20
CA VAL A 11 -13.87 8.93 -15.46
C VAL A 11 -14.18 10.41 -15.22
N PRO A 12 -13.61 11.34 -16.02
CA PRO A 12 -13.88 12.77 -15.94
C PRO A 12 -15.19 13.09 -16.69
N ALA A 13 -16.31 12.57 -16.21
CA ALA A 13 -17.59 13.25 -16.39
C ALA A 13 -17.75 14.24 -15.23
N GLN A 14 -18.49 15.33 -15.41
CA GLN A 14 -18.66 16.45 -14.47
C GLN A 14 -19.38 16.05 -13.16
N GLU A 15 -18.85 15.08 -12.43
CA GLU A 15 -19.45 14.52 -11.24
C GLU A 15 -18.86 15.17 -10.00
N THR A 16 -19.75 15.68 -9.15
CA THR A 16 -19.39 16.29 -7.88
C THR A 16 -18.72 15.26 -6.96
N ILE A 17 -17.85 15.72 -6.06
CA ILE A 17 -17.19 14.86 -5.07
C ILE A 17 -18.20 14.06 -4.23
N VAL A 18 -19.38 14.62 -4.00
CA VAL A 18 -20.48 13.97 -3.27
C VAL A 18 -21.00 12.74 -4.03
N ARG A 19 -21.14 12.81 -5.36
CA ARG A 19 -21.51 11.64 -6.17
C ARG A 19 -20.44 10.56 -6.13
N LYS A 20 -19.16 10.95 -6.21
CA LYS A 20 -18.05 10.01 -6.08
C LYS A 20 -18.04 9.32 -4.71
N TRP A 21 -18.40 10.04 -3.64
CA TRP A 21 -18.57 9.47 -2.31
C TRP A 21 -19.74 8.49 -2.22
N GLN A 22 -20.88 8.80 -2.86
CA GLN A 22 -22.03 7.88 -2.94
C GLN A 22 -21.66 6.59 -3.67
N SER A 23 -21.03 6.68 -4.86
CA SER A 23 -20.53 5.52 -5.58
C SER A 23 -19.51 4.72 -4.76
N ALA A 24 -18.58 5.40 -4.08
CA ALA A 24 -17.63 4.73 -3.21
C ALA A 24 -18.32 3.95 -2.09
N THR A 25 -19.35 4.53 -1.46
CA THR A 25 -20.12 3.85 -0.40
C THR A 25 -20.81 2.59 -0.93
N ILE A 26 -21.45 2.68 -2.10
CA ILE A 26 -22.09 1.52 -2.76
C ILE A 26 -21.08 0.41 -3.02
N ILE A 27 -19.90 0.76 -3.54
CA ILE A 27 -18.82 -0.22 -3.81
C ILE A 27 -18.33 -0.87 -2.50
N LEU A 28 -18.20 -0.09 -1.43
CA LEU A 28 -17.78 -0.61 -0.13
C LEU A 28 -18.83 -1.54 0.49
N ASP A 29 -20.12 -1.24 0.32
CA ASP A 29 -21.20 -2.12 0.77
C ASP A 29 -21.24 -3.40 -0.08
N GLU A 30 -21.05 -3.32 -1.39
CA GLU A 30 -20.89 -4.51 -2.26
C GLU A 30 -19.70 -5.38 -1.80
N LEU A 31 -18.58 -4.77 -1.40
CA LEU A 31 -17.39 -5.47 -0.91
C LEU A 31 -17.62 -6.19 0.43
N ARG A 32 -18.48 -5.65 1.30
CA ARG A 32 -18.88 -6.30 2.56
C ARG A 32 -19.68 -7.57 2.29
N ASN A 33 -20.68 -7.48 1.40
CA ASN A 33 -21.47 -8.65 1.00
C ASN A 33 -20.59 -9.72 0.31
N TYR A 34 -19.56 -9.28 -0.43
CA TYR A 34 -18.58 -10.19 -1.01
C TYR A 34 -17.77 -10.96 0.05
N GLU A 35 -17.39 -10.32 1.16
CA GLU A 35 -16.70 -10.99 2.27
C GLU A 35 -17.54 -12.12 2.87
N GLU A 36 -18.84 -11.88 3.07
CA GLU A 36 -19.79 -12.91 3.53
C GLU A 36 -19.84 -14.09 2.57
N THR A 37 -19.93 -13.81 1.25
CA THR A 37 -19.94 -14.85 0.21
C THR A 37 -18.64 -15.67 0.21
N VAL A 38 -17.50 -15.04 0.47
CA VAL A 38 -16.20 -15.74 0.53
C VAL A 38 -16.15 -16.68 1.73
N ILE A 39 -16.65 -16.26 2.90
CA ILE A 39 -16.73 -17.11 4.09
C ILE A 39 -17.61 -18.33 3.81
N GLU A 40 -18.79 -18.12 3.22
CA GLU A 40 -19.71 -19.22 2.87
C GLU A 40 -19.11 -20.20 1.86
N THR A 41 -18.38 -19.70 0.86
CA THR A 41 -17.87 -20.51 -0.25
C THR A 41 -16.57 -21.24 0.09
N PHE A 42 -15.66 -20.58 0.82
CA PHE A 42 -14.30 -21.06 1.02
C PHE A 42 -13.98 -21.40 2.49
N GLY A 43 -14.85 -21.04 3.43
CA GLY A 43 -14.71 -21.38 4.85
C GLY A 43 -13.68 -20.55 5.61
N PHE A 44 -13.17 -19.45 5.04
CA PHE A 44 -12.24 -18.53 5.70
C PHE A 44 -12.63 -17.06 5.47
N GLY A 45 -12.31 -16.21 6.44
CA GLY A 45 -12.50 -14.76 6.35
C GLY A 45 -11.35 -14.05 5.62
N LEU A 46 -11.62 -12.85 5.11
CA LEU A 46 -10.62 -11.99 4.46
C LEU A 46 -9.88 -11.08 5.46
N GLN A 47 -10.33 -11.04 6.72
CA GLN A 47 -9.64 -10.31 7.78
C GLN A 47 -8.36 -11.03 8.23
N LEU A 48 -7.35 -10.21 8.56
CA LEU A 48 -6.03 -10.65 9.00
C LEU A 48 -6.03 -11.43 10.33
N LEU A 49 -7.00 -11.13 11.22
CA LEU A 49 -6.98 -11.57 12.61
C LEU A 49 -7.50 -13.00 12.85
N SER A 50 -8.08 -13.66 11.85
CA SER A 50 -8.89 -14.86 12.08
C SER A 50 -8.19 -16.21 11.84
N ASP A 51 -6.96 -16.27 11.31
CA ASP A 51 -6.33 -17.57 11.00
C ASP A 51 -4.92 -17.71 11.57
N THR A 52 -4.74 -18.75 12.39
CA THR A 52 -3.45 -19.30 12.85
C THR A 52 -2.82 -20.27 11.82
N GLY A 53 -3.20 -20.18 10.55
CA GLY A 53 -2.81 -21.10 9.49
C GLY A 53 -1.84 -20.50 8.48
N HIS A 54 -1.05 -21.35 7.81
CA HIS A 54 -0.20 -20.97 6.69
C HIS A 54 -0.99 -20.18 5.63
N SER A 55 -0.44 -19.04 5.19
CA SER A 55 -1.08 -18.20 4.17
C SER A 55 -1.37 -18.98 2.88
N ASP A 56 -2.63 -19.36 2.63
CA ASP A 56 -3.10 -19.97 1.39
C ASP A 56 -2.98 -18.94 0.24
N VAL A 57 -2.57 -19.41 -0.93
CA VAL A 57 -2.52 -18.63 -2.17
C VAL A 57 -3.91 -18.10 -2.53
N ARG A 58 -4.98 -18.90 -2.34
CA ARG A 58 -6.36 -18.46 -2.62
C ARG A 58 -6.76 -17.31 -1.70
N LYS A 59 -6.54 -17.47 -0.39
CA LYS A 59 -6.78 -16.41 0.59
C LYS A 59 -5.99 -15.16 0.28
N THR A 60 -4.73 -15.32 -0.14
CA THR A 60 -3.88 -14.21 -0.56
C THR A 60 -4.48 -13.44 -1.73
N ILE A 61 -4.89 -14.13 -2.80
CA ILE A 61 -5.51 -13.50 -3.97
C ILE A 61 -6.75 -12.72 -3.55
N LEU A 62 -7.68 -13.35 -2.82
CA LEU A 62 -8.96 -12.74 -2.46
C LEU A 62 -8.79 -11.55 -1.51
N THR A 63 -7.94 -11.69 -0.48
CA THR A 63 -7.64 -10.62 0.49
C THR A 63 -7.00 -9.42 -0.20
N THR A 64 -6.04 -9.69 -1.09
CA THR A 64 -5.33 -8.65 -1.84
C THR A 64 -6.27 -7.90 -2.77
N LEU A 65 -7.16 -8.62 -3.48
CA LEU A 65 -8.17 -8.00 -4.36
C LEU A 65 -9.18 -7.18 -3.56
N HIS A 66 -9.66 -7.69 -2.42
CA HIS A 66 -10.61 -6.99 -1.57
C HIS A 66 -10.02 -5.68 -1.03
N LEU A 67 -8.89 -5.75 -0.33
CA LEU A 67 -8.25 -4.57 0.25
C LEU A 67 -7.79 -3.58 -0.82
N ASN A 68 -7.22 -4.05 -1.94
CA ASN A 68 -6.85 -3.15 -3.03
C ASN A 68 -8.07 -2.46 -3.64
N THR A 69 -9.23 -3.13 -3.72
CA THR A 69 -10.47 -2.49 -4.21
C THR A 69 -10.93 -1.37 -3.26
N VAL A 70 -10.81 -1.55 -1.94
CA VAL A 70 -11.05 -0.47 -0.97
C VAL A 70 -10.10 0.70 -1.21
N ILE A 71 -8.80 0.43 -1.36
CA ILE A 71 -7.77 1.45 -1.56
C ILE A 71 -8.03 2.25 -2.83
N ILE A 72 -8.24 1.60 -3.99
CA ILE A 72 -8.48 2.32 -5.24
C ILE A 72 -9.78 3.10 -5.22
N THR A 73 -10.82 2.61 -4.53
CA THR A 73 -12.11 3.28 -4.39
C THR A 73 -11.95 4.58 -3.62
N LEU A 74 -11.13 4.58 -2.55
CA LEU A 74 -11.02 5.70 -1.65
C LEU A 74 -9.83 6.64 -1.92
N ARG A 75 -8.88 6.23 -2.76
CA ARG A 75 -7.70 7.03 -3.13
C ARG A 75 -7.99 8.46 -3.61
N PRO A 76 -9.06 8.76 -4.38
CA PRO A 76 -9.35 10.15 -4.76
C PRO A 76 -9.61 11.06 -3.57
N PHE A 77 -10.17 10.53 -2.47
CA PHE A 77 -10.41 11.29 -1.24
C PHE A 77 -9.10 11.63 -0.53
N ILE A 78 -8.13 10.71 -0.51
CA ILE A 78 -6.78 10.98 -0.01
C ILE A 78 -6.13 12.10 -0.83
N ILE A 79 -6.20 12.02 -2.17
CA ILE A 79 -5.64 13.05 -3.06
C ILE A 79 -6.33 14.40 -2.83
N LEU A 80 -7.65 14.41 -2.66
CA LEU A 80 -8.40 15.63 -2.37
C LEU A 80 -7.96 16.24 -1.02
N ARG A 81 -7.84 15.42 0.03
CA ARG A 81 -7.37 15.86 1.35
C ARG A 81 -5.97 16.47 1.27
N GLY A 82 -5.04 15.82 0.57
CA GLY A 82 -3.68 16.34 0.36
C GLY A 82 -3.67 17.70 -0.36
N LYS A 83 -4.45 17.84 -1.45
CA LYS A 83 -4.60 19.11 -2.17
C LYS A 83 -5.18 20.23 -1.30
N LEU A 84 -6.16 19.92 -0.46
CA LEU A 84 -6.78 20.87 0.45
C LEU A 84 -5.80 21.31 1.56
N ARG A 85 -5.02 20.39 2.14
CA ARG A 85 -3.95 20.72 3.10
C ARG A 85 -2.91 21.67 2.51
N ARG A 86 -2.49 21.42 1.27
CA ARG A 86 -1.55 22.30 0.57
C ARG A 86 -2.09 23.73 0.43
N LYS A 87 -3.35 23.88 0.01
CA LYS A 87 -4.01 25.19 -0.11
C LYS A 87 -4.11 25.91 1.25
N GLN A 88 -4.34 25.19 2.34
CA GLN A 88 -4.39 25.78 3.68
C GLN A 88 -3.01 26.29 4.12
N SER A 89 -1.94 25.52 3.87
CA SER A 89 -0.57 25.96 4.15
C SER A 89 -0.19 27.23 3.37
N GLU A 90 -0.76 27.43 2.18
CA GLU A 90 -0.58 28.65 1.38
C GLU A 90 -1.41 29.84 1.92
N ASN A 91 -2.54 29.56 2.58
CA ASN A 91 -3.49 30.55 3.13
C ASN A 91 -3.49 30.56 4.67
N ALA A 92 -2.32 30.76 5.30
CA ALA A 92 -2.04 30.59 6.74
C ALA A 92 -2.90 31.39 7.76
N ASN A 93 -3.97 32.08 7.33
CA ASN A 93 -4.84 32.92 8.17
C ASN A 93 -6.21 32.30 8.52
N GLU A 94 -6.58 31.13 8.00
CA GLU A 94 -7.87 30.50 8.31
C GLU A 94 -7.73 29.30 9.27
N ASN A 95 -7.92 29.56 10.57
CA ASN A 95 -7.86 28.57 11.66
C ASN A 95 -9.10 27.66 11.79
N SER A 96 -9.96 27.55 10.77
CA SER A 96 -11.09 26.62 10.80
C SER A 96 -10.66 25.28 10.20
N ASN A 97 -11.01 24.16 10.83
CA ASN A 97 -10.79 22.83 10.26
C ASN A 97 -11.76 22.66 9.05
N PRO A 98 -11.32 22.74 7.78
CA PRO A 98 -12.23 22.87 6.65
C PRO A 98 -12.72 21.51 6.13
N PHE A 99 -12.25 20.41 6.73
CA PHE A 99 -12.53 19.07 6.23
C PHE A 99 -13.89 18.59 6.72
N PRO A 100 -14.79 18.17 5.82
CA PRO A 100 -15.98 17.43 6.22
C PRO A 100 -15.55 16.15 6.94
N ARG A 101 -16.14 15.84 8.10
CA ARG A 101 -15.81 14.62 8.88
C ARG A 101 -15.87 13.32 8.07
N TRP A 102 -16.77 13.25 7.08
CA TRP A 102 -16.87 12.09 6.20
C TRP A 102 -15.62 11.88 5.34
N LEU A 103 -14.93 12.96 4.94
CA LEU A 103 -13.71 12.91 4.14
C LEU A 103 -12.55 12.33 4.96
N ASP A 104 -12.43 12.74 6.21
CA ASP A 104 -11.43 12.20 7.12
C ASP A 104 -11.68 10.71 7.38
N GLY A 105 -12.94 10.32 7.62
CA GLY A 105 -13.32 8.92 7.77
C GLY A 105 -12.98 8.07 6.53
N ALA A 106 -13.26 8.59 5.33
CA ALA A 106 -12.93 7.93 4.07
C ALA A 106 -11.42 7.71 3.92
N CYS A 107 -10.62 8.74 4.23
CA CYS A 107 -9.18 8.66 4.12
C CYS A 107 -8.57 7.74 5.17
N GLU A 108 -9.05 7.78 6.42
CA GLU A 108 -8.56 6.89 7.46
C GLU A 108 -8.89 5.43 7.15
N PHE A 109 -10.08 5.16 6.61
CA PHE A 109 -10.45 3.81 6.20
C PHE A 109 -9.54 3.29 5.07
N ALA A 110 -9.21 4.15 4.10
CA ALA A 110 -8.28 3.81 3.04
C ALA A 110 -6.85 3.56 3.55
N LEU A 111 -6.37 4.38 4.49
CA LEU A 111 -5.05 4.23 5.11
C LEU A 111 -4.97 2.97 5.96
N GLN A 112 -6.04 2.64 6.70
CA GLN A 112 -6.14 1.39 7.44
C GLN A 112 -6.08 0.18 6.52
N ALA A 113 -6.88 0.17 5.44
CA ALA A 113 -6.83 -0.90 4.43
C ALA A 113 -5.44 -1.03 3.78
N THR A 114 -4.77 0.10 3.55
CA THR A 114 -3.40 0.14 3.02
C THR A 114 -2.41 -0.54 3.97
N ARG A 115 -2.42 -0.17 5.25
CA ARG A 115 -1.54 -0.77 6.27
C ARG A 115 -1.82 -2.26 6.45
N GLN A 116 -3.09 -2.65 6.47
CA GLN A 116 -3.51 -4.05 6.53
C GLN A 116 -2.99 -4.85 5.33
N LEU A 117 -3.09 -4.30 4.11
CA LEU A 117 -2.63 -5.00 2.92
C LEU A 117 -1.12 -5.17 2.89
N VAL A 118 -0.36 -4.13 3.25
CA VAL A 118 1.11 -4.22 3.36
C VAL A 118 1.51 -5.31 4.34
N HIS A 119 0.92 -5.30 5.53
CA HIS A 119 1.25 -6.27 6.56
C HIS A 119 0.85 -7.70 6.15
N TYR A 120 -0.34 -7.88 5.55
CA TYR A 120 -0.77 -9.17 5.01
C TYR A 120 0.25 -9.71 4.01
N LEU A 121 0.63 -8.90 3.02
CA LEU A 121 1.58 -9.32 1.99
C LEU A 121 2.97 -9.59 2.55
N TYR A 122 3.40 -8.83 3.56
CA TYR A 122 4.66 -9.08 4.26
C TYR A 122 4.69 -10.47 4.90
N VAL A 123 3.65 -10.84 5.65
CA VAL A 123 3.54 -12.17 6.26
C VAL A 123 3.46 -13.25 5.16
N ALA A 124 2.56 -13.08 4.19
CA ALA A 124 2.32 -14.07 3.14
C ALA A 124 3.55 -14.34 2.26
N ILE A 125 4.31 -13.31 1.88
CA ILE A 125 5.55 -13.44 1.09
C ILE A 125 6.67 -14.09 1.90
N THR A 126 6.73 -13.82 3.21
CA THR A 126 7.74 -14.40 4.10
C THR A 126 7.52 -15.91 4.28
N GLU A 127 6.26 -16.33 4.40
CA GLU A 127 5.91 -17.71 4.74
C GLU A 127 5.65 -18.62 3.52
N ASN A 128 5.21 -18.08 2.39
CA ASN A 128 4.75 -18.87 1.25
C ASN A 128 5.56 -18.61 -0.03
N TYR A 129 6.30 -19.63 -0.49
CA TYR A 129 7.11 -19.57 -1.71
C TYR A 129 6.29 -19.27 -2.97
N THR A 130 5.08 -19.80 -3.08
CA THR A 130 4.20 -19.53 -4.24
C THR A 130 3.79 -18.06 -4.27
N VAL A 131 3.42 -17.48 -3.12
CA VAL A 131 3.08 -16.05 -3.01
C VAL A 131 4.28 -15.17 -3.37
N LYS A 132 5.48 -15.56 -2.94
CA LYS A 132 6.75 -14.90 -3.29
C LYS A 132 7.03 -14.90 -4.79
N ALA A 133 6.63 -15.95 -5.51
CA ALA A 133 6.78 -16.07 -6.96
C ALA A 133 5.68 -15.35 -7.77
N MET A 134 4.58 -14.94 -7.13
CA MET A 134 3.46 -14.24 -7.77
C MET A 134 3.80 -12.78 -7.99
N LEU A 135 4.40 -12.51 -9.15
CA LEU A 135 4.94 -11.18 -9.47
C LEU A 135 3.90 -10.06 -9.38
N PHE A 136 2.61 -10.31 -9.66
CA PHE A 136 1.60 -9.25 -9.58
C PHE A 136 1.47 -8.61 -8.18
N ASN A 137 1.92 -9.28 -7.11
CA ASN A 137 1.92 -8.73 -5.76
C ASN A 137 2.69 -7.40 -5.64
N HIS A 138 3.69 -7.18 -6.51
CA HIS A 138 4.44 -5.92 -6.52
C HIS A 138 3.55 -4.72 -6.84
N VAL A 139 2.54 -4.88 -7.70
CA VAL A 139 1.62 -3.80 -8.10
C VAL A 139 0.80 -3.33 -6.89
N PHE A 140 0.41 -4.26 -6.03
CA PHE A 140 -0.33 -3.94 -4.82
C PHE A 140 0.55 -3.25 -3.77
N LEU A 141 1.79 -3.70 -3.60
CA LEU A 141 2.77 -3.03 -2.74
C LEU A 141 3.10 -1.62 -3.25
N GLU A 142 3.27 -1.46 -4.57
CA GLU A 142 3.47 -0.16 -5.21
C GLU A 142 2.31 0.80 -4.91
N ASN A 143 1.07 0.34 -5.10
CA ASN A 143 -0.11 1.15 -4.84
C ASN A 143 -0.19 1.56 -3.36
N CYS A 144 0.11 0.64 -2.44
CA CYS A 144 0.15 0.95 -1.01
C CYS A 144 1.23 1.98 -0.66
N CYS A 145 2.46 1.80 -1.15
CA CYS A 145 3.54 2.75 -0.94
C CYS A 145 3.20 4.13 -1.50
N ALA A 146 2.60 4.20 -2.69
CA ALA A 146 2.19 5.47 -3.29
C ALA A 146 1.19 6.22 -2.40
N VAL A 147 0.23 5.52 -1.78
CA VAL A 147 -0.73 6.12 -0.84
C VAL A 147 -0.04 6.62 0.43
N LEU A 148 0.79 5.78 1.06
CA LEU A 148 1.48 6.12 2.31
C LEU A 148 2.46 7.29 2.12
N ILE A 149 3.29 7.25 1.07
CA ILE A 149 4.25 8.31 0.74
C ILE A 149 3.50 9.61 0.41
N TYR A 150 2.41 9.54 -0.34
CA TYR A 150 1.60 10.72 -0.62
C TYR A 150 1.10 11.39 0.66
N GLU A 151 0.63 10.61 1.63
CA GLU A 151 0.20 11.13 2.93
C GLU A 151 1.35 11.79 3.70
N ILE A 152 2.52 11.14 3.77
CA ILE A 152 3.72 11.70 4.43
C ILE A 152 4.16 13.02 3.78
N LEU A 153 4.10 13.12 2.46
CA LEU A 153 4.49 14.34 1.74
C LEU A 153 3.56 15.52 2.04
N HIS A 154 2.28 15.27 2.34
CA HIS A 154 1.29 16.32 2.64
C HIS A 154 1.07 16.53 4.15
N ASP A 155 1.56 15.63 4.99
CA ASP A 155 1.58 15.74 6.45
C ASP A 155 2.76 14.95 7.04
N ARG A 156 3.87 15.67 7.27
CA ARG A 156 5.12 15.07 7.77
C ARG A 156 4.96 14.46 9.17
N THR A 157 3.95 14.85 9.94
CA THR A 157 3.69 14.27 11.27
C THR A 157 3.31 12.80 11.20
N LYS A 158 2.82 12.34 10.03
CA LYS A 158 2.45 10.95 9.76
C LYS A 158 3.62 10.06 9.38
N ALA A 159 4.84 10.60 9.27
CA ALA A 159 6.02 9.83 8.92
C ALA A 159 6.27 8.65 9.87
N SER A 160 6.19 8.88 11.19
CA SER A 160 6.37 7.82 12.20
C SER A 160 5.37 6.67 12.05
N ASP A 161 4.15 6.98 11.63
CA ASP A 161 3.05 6.02 11.53
C ASP A 161 3.09 5.22 10.22
N HIS A 162 3.69 5.78 9.17
CA HIS A 162 3.59 5.25 7.81
C HIS A 162 4.91 4.69 7.27
N LEU A 163 6.06 5.24 7.69
CA LEU A 163 7.37 4.74 7.28
C LEU A 163 7.59 3.24 7.61
N PRO A 164 7.20 2.72 8.80
CA PRO A 164 7.36 1.30 9.09
C PRO A 164 6.66 0.40 8.07
N CYS A 165 5.49 0.80 7.57
CA CYS A 165 4.78 0.08 6.52
C CYS A 165 5.51 0.17 5.17
N VAL A 166 6.07 1.32 4.82
CA VAL A 166 6.88 1.46 3.58
C VAL A 166 8.13 0.56 3.63
N TYR A 167 8.79 0.45 4.79
CA TYR A 167 9.90 -0.48 5.00
C TYR A 167 9.47 -1.94 4.91
N GLN A 168 8.30 -2.30 5.47
CA GLN A 168 7.73 -3.65 5.30
C GLN A 168 7.49 -3.98 3.83
N ALA A 169 6.92 -3.05 3.06
CA ALA A 169 6.71 -3.24 1.63
C ALA A 169 8.03 -3.40 0.86
N LEU A 170 9.05 -2.59 1.18
CA LEU A 170 10.39 -2.71 0.60
C LEU A 170 11.01 -4.09 0.91
N HIS A 171 10.91 -4.55 2.15
CA HIS A 171 11.40 -5.86 2.55
C HIS A 171 10.67 -6.99 1.79
N SER A 172 9.35 -6.89 1.64
CA SER A 172 8.56 -7.83 0.85
C SER A 172 9.06 -7.89 -0.60
N LEU A 173 9.28 -6.74 -1.24
CA LEU A 173 9.78 -6.66 -2.62
C LEU A 173 11.17 -7.30 -2.77
N LEU A 174 12.08 -7.07 -1.81
CA LEU A 174 13.42 -7.68 -1.79
C LEU A 174 13.38 -9.22 -1.67
N GLN A 175 12.31 -9.77 -1.12
CA GLN A 175 12.14 -11.22 -1.02
C GLN A 175 11.46 -11.84 -2.24
N MET A 176 10.74 -11.06 -3.04
CA MET A 176 10.03 -11.57 -4.22
C MET A 176 11.01 -12.10 -5.27
N ARG A 177 10.51 -12.98 -6.15
CA ARG A 177 11.29 -13.47 -7.28
C ARG A 177 11.77 -12.31 -8.15
N ASP A 178 13.04 -12.35 -8.54
CA ASP A 178 13.66 -11.32 -9.37
C ASP A 178 12.90 -11.06 -10.67
N ALA A 179 12.53 -9.79 -10.86
CA ALA A 179 11.93 -9.28 -12.09
C ALA A 179 12.26 -7.80 -12.25
N LYS A 180 12.44 -7.35 -13.51
CA LYS A 180 12.76 -5.94 -13.81
C LYS A 180 11.81 -4.92 -13.15
N PRO A 181 10.47 -5.12 -13.14
CA PRO A 181 9.55 -4.17 -12.50
C PRO A 181 9.77 -4.06 -10.99
N ILE A 182 10.08 -5.18 -10.32
CA ILE A 182 10.34 -5.23 -8.88
C ILE A 182 11.63 -4.48 -8.54
N GLN A 183 12.69 -4.73 -9.31
CA GLN A 183 13.98 -4.05 -9.11
C GLN A 183 13.87 -2.54 -9.34
N HIS A 184 13.07 -2.12 -10.32
CA HIS A 184 12.78 -0.71 -10.55
C HIS A 184 12.05 -0.08 -9.35
N LEU A 185 11.02 -0.75 -8.83
CA LEU A 185 10.26 -0.28 -7.67
C LEU A 185 11.12 -0.20 -6.40
N ILE A 186 11.97 -1.20 -6.15
CA ILE A 186 12.94 -1.18 -5.04
C ILE A 186 13.81 0.07 -5.11
N CYS A 187 14.39 0.36 -6.28
CA CYS A 187 15.24 1.52 -6.49
C CYS A 187 14.49 2.85 -6.24
N ILE A 188 13.25 2.97 -6.72
CA ILE A 188 12.41 4.15 -6.47
C ILE A 188 12.14 4.31 -4.97
N LEU A 189 11.71 3.25 -4.29
CA LEU A 189 11.38 3.31 -2.86
C LEU A 189 12.60 3.65 -2.01
N GLN A 190 13.77 3.09 -2.30
CA GLN A 190 15.01 3.43 -1.61
C GLN A 190 15.36 4.92 -1.76
N LYS A 191 15.23 5.48 -2.98
CA LYS A 191 15.46 6.91 -3.21
C LYS A 191 14.46 7.79 -2.46
N LEU A 192 13.18 7.46 -2.52
CA LEU A 192 12.13 8.21 -1.83
C LEU A 192 12.30 8.14 -0.30
N LEU A 193 12.66 6.98 0.25
CA LEU A 193 12.93 6.83 1.68
C LEU A 193 14.12 7.67 2.13
N HIS A 194 15.18 7.76 1.30
CA HIS A 194 16.33 8.61 1.58
C HIS A 194 15.95 10.10 1.62
N GLU A 195 15.08 10.56 0.71
CA GLU A 195 14.58 11.95 0.71
C GLU A 195 13.62 12.25 1.87
N VAL A 196 12.83 11.26 2.30
CA VAL A 196 11.84 11.43 3.37
C VAL A 196 12.46 11.30 4.76
N HIS A 197 13.51 10.50 4.91
CA HIS A 197 14.18 10.22 6.18
C HIS A 197 15.69 9.97 5.97
N PRO A 198 16.53 11.02 5.93
CA PRO A 198 17.96 10.86 5.63
C PRO A 198 18.75 10.04 6.67
N SER A 199 18.20 9.81 7.86
CA SER A 199 18.93 9.37 9.06
C SER A 199 19.09 7.85 9.27
N GLU A 200 18.59 6.96 8.40
CA GLU A 200 18.72 5.49 8.58
C GLU A 200 19.39 4.75 7.40
N SER A 201 19.95 5.50 6.44
CA SER A 201 20.53 4.99 5.20
C SER A 201 21.83 4.18 5.38
N ASP A 202 22.50 4.34 6.53
CA ASP A 202 23.85 3.79 6.73
C ASP A 202 23.87 2.31 7.12
N GLN A 203 22.73 1.67 7.39
CA GLN A 203 22.70 0.25 7.79
C GLN A 203 22.29 -0.71 6.67
N LEU A 204 21.49 -0.25 5.69
CA LEU A 204 21.01 -1.11 4.60
C LEU A 204 21.99 -1.15 3.41
N THR A 205 22.76 -0.09 3.19
CA THR A 205 23.76 0.00 2.11
C THR A 205 24.97 -0.92 2.39
N TYR A 206 25.36 -1.07 3.66
CA TYR A 206 26.47 -1.96 4.07
C TYR A 206 26.22 -3.45 3.81
N ARG A 207 24.95 -3.89 3.69
CA ARG A 207 24.63 -5.30 3.47
C ARG A 207 24.72 -5.73 2.00
N GLN A 208 24.60 -4.80 1.05
CA GLN A 208 24.78 -5.10 -0.38
C GLN A 208 26.25 -5.02 -0.84
N GLU A 209 27.08 -4.16 -0.23
CA GLU A 209 28.49 -4.06 -0.60
C GLU A 209 29.39 -5.10 0.10
N GLY A 210 29.02 -5.54 1.32
CA GLY A 210 29.78 -6.57 2.06
C GLY A 210 29.72 -7.99 1.47
N GLY A 211 28.80 -8.26 0.54
CA GLY A 211 28.64 -9.57 -0.10
C GLY A 211 29.40 -9.73 -1.42
N ARG A 212 29.94 -8.66 -2.00
CA ARG A 212 30.57 -8.68 -3.34
C ARG A 212 32.10 -8.69 -3.34
N SER A 213 32.73 -8.46 -2.19
CA SER A 213 34.21 -8.41 -2.06
C SER A 213 34.86 -9.66 -1.46
N ARG A 214 34.14 -10.76 -1.21
CA ARG A 214 34.72 -12.01 -0.66
C ARG A 214 34.86 -13.18 -1.65
N HIS A 215 34.66 -12.96 -2.95
CA HIS A 215 34.78 -14.03 -3.96
C HIS A 215 35.85 -13.82 -5.03
N LEU A 216 36.82 -12.91 -4.81
CA LEU A 216 37.90 -12.66 -5.78
C LEU A 216 39.33 -12.81 -5.24
N HIS A 217 39.52 -13.36 -4.03
CA HIS A 217 40.88 -13.53 -3.48
C HIS A 217 41.27 -14.95 -3.02
N GLU A 218 40.47 -15.98 -3.29
CA GLU A 218 40.83 -17.38 -3.01
C GLU A 218 40.74 -18.24 -4.29
N THR A 219 41.58 -17.95 -5.28
CA THR A 219 41.99 -18.92 -6.31
C THR A 219 43.33 -18.48 -6.89
N LEU A 220 44.39 -18.61 -6.09
CA LEU A 220 45.78 -18.64 -6.53
C LEU A 220 46.61 -19.08 -5.32
N HIS A 221 46.61 -20.40 -5.08
CA HIS A 221 47.68 -21.19 -4.45
C HIS A 221 47.14 -22.58 -4.10
N THR A 222 47.08 -23.49 -5.06
CA THR A 222 47.64 -24.85 -4.94
C THR A 222 47.75 -25.48 -6.32
#